data_AF-R0G8U6-F1
#
_entry.id   AF-R0G8U6-F1
#
_cell.length_a   1.000
_cell.length_b   1.000
_cell.length_c   1.000
_cell.angle_alpha   90.00
_cell.angle_beta   90.00
_cell.angle_gamma   90.00
#
_symmetry.space_group_name_H-M   'P 1'
#
loop_
_entity.id
_entity.type
_entity.pdbx_description
1 polymer ?
#
loop_
_entity_poly.entity_id
_entity_poly.type
_entity_poly.pdbx_seq_one_letter_code
_entity_poly.pdbx_strand_id
1 'polypeptide(L)' 'GFIVEFVEVVRGVYTAEYRSKSYITFMAREKPDGPLVEYQAKVWCTVVQHENYPILCRPARPAKPSNQN' A
#
# COMPACT_ATOMS: atom_id res chain seq x y z
N GLY A 1 -17.87 5.95 -2.36
CA GLY A 1 -16.47 5.50 -2.48
C GLY A 1 -16.35 4.60 -3.68
N PHE A 2 -15.20 4.58 -4.35
CA PHE A 2 -14.92 3.60 -5.39
C PHE A 2 -14.68 2.23 -4.74
N ILE A 3 -15.12 1.16 -5.40
CA ILE A 3 -14.76 -0.20 -4.99
C ILE A 3 -13.35 -0.46 -5.52
N VAL A 4 -12.43 -0.77 -4.62
CA VAL A 4 -11.05 -1.13 -4.96
C VAL A 4 -10.89 -2.61 -4.68
N GLU A 5 -10.59 -3.38 -5.73
CA GLU A 5 -10.33 -4.81 -5.65
C GLU A 5 -8.83 -5.04 -5.46
N PHE A 6 -8.46 -5.64 -4.32
CA PHE A 6 -7.09 -6.07 -4.06
C PHE A 6 -6.69 -7.23 -4.99
N VAL A 7 -5.47 -7.21 -5.52
CA VAL A 7 -4.94 -8.27 -6.39
C VAL A 7 -3.77 -8.98 -5.73
N GLU A 8 -2.67 -8.28 -5.45
CA GLU A 8 -1.47 -8.89 -4.87
C GLU A 8 -0.61 -7.89 -4.09
N VAL A 9 0.18 -8.38 -3.14
CA VAL A 9 1.22 -7.57 -2.46
C VAL A 9 2.50 -7.62 -3.29
N VAL A 10 3.01 -6.45 -3.67
CA VAL A 10 4.28 -6.30 -4.42
C VAL A 10 5.45 -6.20 -3.46
N ARG A 11 5.28 -5.48 -2.34
CA ARG A 11 6.34 -5.26 -1.35
C ARG A 11 5.75 -5.03 0.04
N GLY A 12 6.34 -5.67 1.04
CA GLY A 12 6.11 -5.38 2.45
C GLY A 12 7.40 -4.94 3.13
N VAL A 13 7.34 -3.91 3.97
CA VAL A 13 8.41 -3.51 4.88
C VAL A 13 7.82 -3.33 6.27
N TYR A 14 8.40 -4.02 7.24
CA TYR A 14 8.00 -3.91 8.65
C TYR A 14 9.14 -3.30 9.47
N THR A 15 8.81 -2.33 10.31
CA THR A 15 9.75 -1.77 11.30
C THR A 15 9.39 -2.31 12.68
N ALA A 16 10.25 -3.10 13.30
CA ALA A 16 10.04 -3.67 14.63
C ALA A 16 10.59 -2.73 15.72
N GLU A 17 9.79 -1.76 16.15
CA GLU A 17 10.15 -0.78 17.18
C GLU A 17 8.95 -0.47 18.09
N TYR A 18 9.14 0.37 19.11
CA TYR A 18 8.05 0.85 19.99
C TYR A 18 6.83 1.39 19.23
N ARG A 19 7.04 1.93 18.01
CA ARG A 19 5.98 2.35 17.09
C ARG A 19 6.06 1.56 15.78
N SER A 20 5.86 0.26 15.88
CA SER A 20 5.99 -0.68 14.77
C SER A 20 5.07 -0.34 13.60
N LYS A 21 5.58 -0.31 12.37
CA LYS A 21 4.81 0.10 11.20
C LYS A 21 5.00 -0.89 10.08
N SER A 22 3.90 -1.15 9.37
CA SER A 22 3.92 -1.85 8.10
C SER A 22 3.76 -0.82 6.97
N TYR A 23 4.68 -0.86 6.02
CA TYR A 23 4.59 -0.17 4.75
C TYR A 23 4.33 -1.22 3.68
N ILE A 24 3.20 -1.13 3.01
CA ILE A 24 2.73 -2.15 2.06
C ILE A 24 2.58 -1.49 0.70
N THR A 25 3.14 -2.09 -0.33
CA THR A 25 2.87 -1.78 -1.73
C THR A 25 2.10 -2.95 -2.33
N PHE A 26 0.96 -2.69 -2.95
CA PHE A 26 0.08 -3.72 -3.51
C PHE A 26 -0.54 -3.26 -4.82
N MET A 27 -0.94 -4.21 -5.67
CA MET A 27 -1.70 -3.92 -6.89
C MET A 27 -3.20 -4.04 -6.60
N ALA A 28 -3.98 -3.16 -7.19
CA ALA A 28 -5.43 -3.17 -7.10
C ALA A 28 -6.10 -2.71 -8.41
N ARG A 29 -7.39 -3.04 -8.57
CA ARG A 29 -8.26 -2.53 -9.65
C ARG A 29 -9.32 -1.61 -9.07
N GLU A 30 -9.51 -0.45 -9.69
CA GLU A 30 -10.54 0.52 -9.26
C GLU A 30 -11.89 0.34 -9.99
N LYS A 31 -11.92 -0.61 -10.93
CA LYS A 31 -13.11 -1.04 -11.67
C LYS A 31 -12.92 -2.50 -12.11
N PRO A 32 -14.01 -3.27 -12.32
CA PRO A 32 -13.93 -4.60 -12.92
C PRO A 32 -13.12 -4.54 -14.23
N ASP A 33 -12.17 -5.46 -14.38
CA ASP A 33 -11.26 -5.57 -15.54
C ASP A 33 -10.42 -4.31 -15.85
N GLY A 34 -10.35 -3.35 -14.93
CA GLY A 34 -9.52 -2.16 -15.06
C GLY A 34 -8.02 -2.45 -15.01
N PRO A 35 -7.16 -1.50 -15.41
CA PRO A 35 -5.72 -1.66 -15.27
C PRO A 35 -5.34 -1.84 -13.79
N LEU A 36 -4.25 -2.56 -13.54
CA LEU A 36 -3.67 -2.63 -12.21
C LEU A 36 -3.07 -1.28 -11.85
N VAL A 37 -3.43 -0.78 -10.68
CA VAL A 37 -2.88 0.43 -10.07
C VAL A 37 -2.05 0.01 -8.86
N GLU A 38 -0.81 0.46 -8.80
CA GLU A 38 0.01 0.28 -7.61
C GLU A 38 -0.48 1.21 -6.50
N TYR A 39 -0.68 0.67 -5.31
CA TYR A 39 -1.10 1.38 -4.11
C TYR A 39 -0.02 1.32 -3.05
N GLN A 40 0.10 2.40 -2.28
CA GLN A 40 0.94 2.49 -1.09
C GLN A 40 0.06 2.63 0.14
N ALA A 41 0.27 1.74 1.10
CA ALA A 41 -0.36 1.76 2.40
C ALA A 41 0.66 1.85 3.53
N LYS A 42 0.25 2.51 4.61
CA LYS A 42 0.99 2.61 5.87
C LYS A 42 0.05 2.30 7.01
N VAL A 43 0.46 1.40 7.88
CA VAL A 43 -0.32 0.96 9.04
C VAL A 43 0.57 1.03 10.27
N TRP A 44 0.05 1.57 11.37
CA TRP A 44 0.67 1.42 12.68
C TRP A 44 0.17 0.14 13.33
N CYS A 45 1.10 -0.71 13.74
CA CYS A 45 0.81 -2.00 14.35
C CYS A 45 1.18 -1.93 15.82
N THR A 46 0.25 -2.24 16.71
CA THR A 46 0.54 -2.37 18.15
C THR A 46 0.82 -3.84 18.45
N VAL A 47 2.05 -4.15 18.87
CA VAL A 47 2.43 -5.55 19.16
C VAL A 47 1.72 -6.07 20.41
N VAL A 48 1.57 -5.22 21.43
CA VAL A 48 0.97 -5.60 22.72
C VAL A 48 -0.55 -5.77 22.61
N GLN A 49 -1.24 -4.88 21.88
CA GLN A 49 -2.69 -4.91 21.75
C GLN A 49 -3.15 -5.72 20.53
N HIS A 50 -2.22 -6.12 19.65
CA HIS A 50 -2.51 -6.80 18.38
C HIS A 50 -3.47 -6.02 17.45
N GLU A 51 -3.42 -4.69 17.49
CA GLU A 51 -4.28 -3.83 16.69
C GLU A 51 -3.53 -3.20 15.51
N ASN A 52 -4.28 -2.90 14.46
CA ASN A 52 -3.79 -2.27 13.24
C ASN A 52 -4.55 -0.96 12.99
N TYR A 53 -3.81 0.14 12.91
CA TYR A 53 -4.34 1.48 12.70
C TYR A 53 -3.91 1.97 11.31
N PRO A 54 -4.81 2.00 10.31
CA PRO A 54 -4.50 2.51 8.99
C PRO A 54 -4.13 4.00 9.07
N ILE A 55 -2.98 4.36 8.50
CA ILE A 55 -2.51 5.76 8.43
C ILE A 55 -2.66 6.30 7.02
N LEU A 56 -2.35 5.49 6.01
CA LEU A 56 -2.37 5.88 4.59
C LEU A 56 -2.82 4.70 3.75
N CYS A 57 -3.65 4.95 2.75
CA CYS A 57 -3.89 4.03 1.63
C CYS A 57 -4.24 4.88 0.40
N ARG A 58 -3.39 4.89 -0.61
CA ARG A 58 -3.60 5.69 -1.83
C ARG A 58 -2.84 5.10 -3.02
N PRO A 59 -3.22 5.45 -4.26
CA PRO A 59 -2.39 5.16 -5.43
C PRO A 59 -0.96 5.67 -5.23
N ALA A 60 0.02 4.86 -5.64
CA ALA A 60 1.41 5.27 -5.75
C ALA A 60 1.50 6.42 -6.76
N ARG A 61 2.45 7.34 -6.54
CA ARG A 61 2.71 8.39 -7.54
C ARG A 61 3.29 7.71 -8.79
N PRO A 62 2.87 8.11 -10.00
CA PRO A 62 3.50 7.64 -11.23
C PRO A 62 5.01 7.89 -11.12
N ALA A 63 5.82 6.90 -11.51
CA ALA A 63 7.25 7.13 -11.69
C ALA A 63 7.42 8.30 -12.67
N LYS A 64 8.35 9.22 -12.38
CA LYS A 64 8.77 10.18 -13.39
C LYS A 64 9.28 9.36 -14.58
N PRO A 65 8.87 9.64 -15.83
CA PRO A 65 9.47 8.98 -16.97
C PRO A 65 10.98 9.20 -16.87
N SER A 66 11.75 8.12 -16.88
CA SER A 66 13.19 8.21 -17.12
C SER A 66 13.34 8.81 -18.51
N ASN A 67 14.03 9.96 -18.60
CA ASN A 67 14.49 10.45 -19.90
C ASN A 67 15.37 9.34 -20.49
N GLN A 68 14.85 8.64 -21.50
CA GLN A 68 15.66 7.79 -22.36
C GLN A 68 16.38 8.77 -23.31
N ASN A 69 17.62 9.10 -22.97
CA ASN A 69 18.58 9.69 -23.91
C ASN A 69 19.16 8.58 -24.79
#